data_AF-A0A519NG94-F1
#
_entry.id   AF-A0A519NG94-F1
#
_cell.length_a   1.000
_cell.length_b   1.000
_cell.length_c   1.000
_cell.angle_alpha   90.00
_cell.angle_beta   90.00
_cell.angle_gamma   90.00
#
_symmetry.space_group_name_H-M   'P 1'
#
loop_
_entity.id
_entity.type
_entity.pdbx_description
1 polymer ?
#
loop_
_entity_poly.entity_id
_entity_poly.type
_entity_poly.pdbx_seq_one_letter_code
_entity_poly.pdbx_strand_id
1 'polypeptide(L)'
;MKKLLLILAFAGLVSACGDDDSGEAKGPKPITVEWEQNGVTETRTFTYDDKDRISSVALDDQLIVFTYNEKNKVAKLTLDQDEFVFNYEGNTLVSLSSGQDQQIPITSLGDNAFTYAGVPFSRNSVGDWSTLSIASYTYKSGKGVFANVRHLDLFALYLVDNQSYLYASKKRISALSGEGQTYPFLASDGQSGLPATANIFDRTFTFTYLE
;
A
#
# COMPACT_ATOMS: atom_id res chain seq x y z
N MET A 1 64.76 -10.36 -1.18
CA MET A 1 64.04 -9.07 -1.08
C MET A 1 62.64 -9.37 -0.55
N LYS A 2 62.43 -9.39 0.77
CA LYS A 2 61.70 -8.33 1.50
C LYS A 2 60.75 -7.52 0.61
N LYS A 3 59.46 -7.86 0.61
CA LYS A 3 58.41 -7.06 1.28
C LYS A 3 57.32 -7.99 1.82
N LEU A 4 57.18 -7.92 3.14
CA LEU A 4 56.11 -8.45 3.98
C LEU A 4 55.09 -7.31 4.14
N LEU A 5 53.79 -7.58 4.04
CA LEU A 5 52.74 -7.09 4.96
C LEU A 5 51.39 -7.75 4.54
N LEU A 6 50.82 -8.69 5.32
CA LEU A 6 49.98 -8.54 6.54
C LEU A 6 48.62 -7.87 6.19
N ILE A 7 47.53 -8.62 5.91
CA ILE A 7 46.61 -9.38 6.81
C ILE A 7 45.44 -8.50 7.34
N LEU A 8 44.22 -9.09 7.29
CA LEU A 8 42.96 -8.74 8.00
C LEU A 8 42.31 -7.38 7.64
N ALA A 9 41.00 -7.22 7.49
CA ALA A 9 39.88 -7.99 8.04
C ALA A 9 38.69 -7.96 7.08
N PHE A 10 38.20 -9.13 6.68
CA PHE A 10 36.82 -9.33 6.26
C PHE A 10 36.05 -9.70 7.53
N ALA A 11 35.41 -8.72 8.17
CA ALA A 11 34.47 -8.95 9.24
C ALA A 11 33.43 -7.83 9.24
N GLY A 12 32.19 -8.23 9.00
CA GLY A 12 30.94 -7.61 9.46
C GLY A 12 30.89 -6.09 9.59
N LEU A 13 30.28 -5.44 8.60
CA LEU A 13 29.24 -4.45 8.88
C LEU A 13 27.97 -4.91 8.16
N VAL A 14 27.33 -5.89 8.80
CA VAL A 14 25.89 -6.12 8.71
C VAL A 14 25.26 -5.09 9.65
N SER A 15 24.13 -4.49 9.26
CA SER A 15 23.32 -3.51 10.00
C SER A 15 23.92 -2.09 10.01
N ALA A 16 23.26 -1.02 9.59
CA ALA A 16 21.82 -0.79 9.46
C ALA A 16 21.56 0.18 8.30
N CYS A 17 20.78 -0.23 7.29
CA CYS A 17 19.79 0.72 6.82
C CYS A 17 18.83 0.84 7.99
N GLY A 18 19.03 1.89 8.79
CA GLY A 18 18.03 2.26 9.76
C GLY A 18 16.71 2.36 9.00
N ASP A 19 15.70 1.65 9.50
CA ASP A 19 14.35 2.20 9.51
C ASP A 19 14.45 3.53 10.29
N ASP A 20 15.07 4.56 9.70
CA ASP A 20 15.09 5.92 10.23
C ASP A 20 13.76 6.59 9.89
N ASP A 21 12.73 5.90 10.35
CA ASP A 21 11.34 6.25 10.26
C ASP A 21 10.94 6.77 11.66
N SER A 22 11.91 7.41 12.36
CA SER A 22 11.76 7.94 13.72
C SER A 22 10.99 9.26 13.78
N GLY A 23 10.60 9.81 12.63
CA GLY A 23 9.65 10.91 12.56
C GLY A 23 8.23 10.42 12.85
N GLU A 24 7.51 11.09 13.76
CA GLU A 24 6.04 11.05 13.77
C GLU A 24 5.54 11.26 12.33
N ALA A 25 4.57 10.48 11.86
CA ALA A 25 3.95 10.81 10.58
C ALA A 25 3.08 12.04 10.79
N LYS A 26 3.69 13.19 10.55
CA LYS A 26 3.03 14.49 10.69
C LYS A 26 2.17 14.74 9.47
N GLY A 27 0.86 14.71 9.69
CA GLY A 27 -0.10 15.30 8.76
C GLY A 27 -1.43 14.55 8.68
N PRO A 28 -2.41 15.14 7.99
CA PRO A 28 -3.74 14.57 7.92
C PRO A 28 -3.73 13.21 7.21
N LYS A 29 -4.51 12.26 7.74
CA LYS A 29 -4.69 10.92 7.18
C LYS A 29 -6.16 10.75 6.78
N PRO A 30 -6.47 10.06 5.67
CA PRO A 30 -7.85 9.94 5.22
C PRO A 30 -8.67 9.18 6.26
N ILE A 31 -9.76 9.75 6.76
CA ILE A 31 -10.72 9.04 7.63
C ILE A 31 -11.83 8.42 6.82
N THR A 32 -12.22 9.06 5.72
CA THR A 32 -13.19 8.50 4.79
C THR A 32 -12.73 8.65 3.36
N VAL A 33 -13.02 7.63 2.58
CA VAL A 33 -13.04 7.69 1.12
C VAL A 33 -14.43 7.29 0.68
N GLU A 34 -15.14 8.24 0.09
CA GLU A 34 -16.44 8.00 -0.52
C GLU A 34 -16.24 7.93 -2.02
N TRP A 35 -16.92 6.99 -2.67
CA TRP A 35 -16.99 6.98 -4.12
C TRP A 35 -18.43 6.89 -4.59
N GLU A 36 -18.73 7.64 -5.64
CA GLU A 36 -20.03 7.65 -6.29
C GLU A 36 -19.90 7.14 -7.73
N GLN A 37 -20.77 6.21 -8.12
CA GLN A 37 -20.95 5.77 -9.50
C GLN A 37 -22.44 5.60 -9.78
N ASN A 38 -22.95 6.24 -10.82
CA ASN A 38 -24.36 6.11 -11.25
C ASN A 38 -25.38 6.37 -10.11
N GLY A 39 -25.08 7.32 -9.21
CA GLY A 39 -25.94 7.69 -8.08
C GLY A 39 -25.90 6.73 -6.89
N VAL A 40 -25.03 5.72 -6.91
CA VAL A 40 -24.73 4.86 -5.76
C VAL A 40 -23.46 5.38 -5.10
N THR A 41 -23.53 5.64 -3.79
CA THR A 41 -22.39 6.05 -2.97
C THR A 41 -22.00 4.91 -2.04
N GLU A 42 -20.71 4.57 -2.02
CA GLU A 42 -20.13 3.69 -1.04
C GLU A 42 -19.07 4.44 -0.23
N THR A 43 -19.00 4.15 1.07
CA THR A 43 -18.07 4.79 1.99
C THR A 43 -17.08 3.78 2.55
N ARG A 44 -15.82 4.17 2.61
CA ARG A 44 -14.75 3.46 3.32
C ARG A 44 -14.32 4.31 4.49
N THR A 45 -14.31 3.74 5.70
CA THR A 45 -13.84 4.45 6.90
C THR A 45 -12.54 3.84 7.40
N PHE A 46 -11.52 4.66 7.65
CA PHE A 46 -10.20 4.23 8.06
C PHE A 46 -9.91 4.66 9.49
N THR A 47 -9.32 3.77 10.27
CA THR A 47 -8.73 4.13 11.57
C THR A 47 -7.24 3.82 11.58
N TYR A 48 -6.52 4.41 12.54
CA TYR A 48 -5.07 4.35 12.62
C TYR A 48 -4.60 3.93 14.00
N ASP A 49 -3.45 3.25 14.06
CA ASP A 49 -2.79 2.94 15.32
C ASP A 49 -1.89 4.08 15.82
N ASP A 50 -1.24 3.87 16.96
CA ASP A 50 -0.31 4.81 17.59
C ASP A 50 0.97 5.07 16.78
N LYS A 51 1.19 4.29 15.70
CA LYS A 51 2.28 4.44 14.75
C LYS A 51 1.80 4.99 13.40
N ASP A 52 0.61 5.57 13.35
CA ASP A 52 0.04 6.17 12.13
C ASP A 52 -0.11 5.19 10.95
N ARG A 53 -0.24 3.89 11.23
CA ARG A 53 -0.53 2.84 10.25
C ARG A 53 -2.03 2.57 10.25
N ILE A 54 -2.58 2.06 9.16
CA ILE A 54 -4.00 1.67 9.10
C ILE A 54 -4.24 0.57 10.12
N SER A 55 -5.09 0.78 11.12
CA SER A 55 -5.46 -0.25 12.10
C SER A 55 -6.76 -0.95 11.72
N SER A 56 -7.68 -0.25 11.05
CA SER A 56 -8.87 -0.88 10.48
C SER A 56 -9.37 -0.16 9.24
N VAL A 57 -10.14 -0.90 8.43
CA VAL A 57 -11.01 -0.31 7.42
C VAL A 57 -12.42 -0.88 7.59
N ALA A 58 -13.42 -0.01 7.54
CA ALA A 58 -14.83 -0.41 7.48
C ALA A 58 -15.35 -0.20 6.06
N LEU A 59 -15.93 -1.25 5.47
CA LEU A 59 -16.66 -1.22 4.21
C LEU A 59 -18.10 -1.63 4.50
N ASP A 60 -19.04 -0.70 4.37
CA ASP A 60 -20.46 -0.96 4.66
C ASP A 60 -20.64 -1.60 6.06
N ASP A 61 -21.10 -2.85 6.13
CA ASP A 61 -21.32 -3.61 7.38
C ASP A 61 -20.11 -4.46 7.82
N GLN A 62 -18.98 -4.38 7.12
CA GLN A 62 -17.78 -5.18 7.38
C GLN A 62 -16.67 -4.35 8.01
N LEU A 63 -16.08 -4.86 9.09
CA LEU A 63 -14.89 -4.29 9.72
C LEU A 63 -13.69 -5.22 9.51
N ILE A 64 -12.65 -4.70 8.85
CA ILE A 64 -11.38 -5.38 8.70
C ILE A 64 -10.35 -4.76 9.63
N VAL A 65 -9.69 -5.59 10.43
CA VAL A 65 -8.63 -5.18 11.33
C VAL A 65 -7.27 -5.60 10.77
N PHE A 66 -6.35 -4.64 10.73
CA PHE A 66 -4.97 -4.82 10.31
C PHE A 66 -4.11 -5.04 11.55
N THR A 67 -3.28 -6.08 11.52
CA THR A 67 -2.24 -6.30 12.54
C THR A 67 -0.88 -6.35 11.88
N TYR A 68 0.15 -5.97 12.65
CA TYR A 68 1.50 -5.81 12.13
C TYR A 68 2.49 -6.64 12.93
N ASN A 69 3.50 -7.17 12.26
CA ASN A 69 4.62 -7.83 12.91
C ASN A 69 5.63 -6.81 13.48
N GLU A 70 6.67 -7.32 14.13
CA GLU A 70 7.73 -6.51 14.74
C GLU A 70 8.53 -5.67 13.72
N LYS A 71 8.46 -6.01 12.43
CA LYS A 71 9.08 -5.26 11.32
C LYS A 71 8.13 -4.25 10.67
N ASN A 72 7.01 -3.93 11.34
CA ASN A 72 5.97 -3.02 10.87
C ASN A 72 5.34 -3.41 9.51
N LYS A 73 5.30 -4.71 9.19
CA LYS A 73 4.61 -5.24 8.01
C LYS A 73 3.27 -5.84 8.40
N VAL A 74 2.27 -5.74 7.53
CA VAL A 74 0.97 -6.37 7.76
C VAL A 74 1.19 -7.86 7.98
N ALA A 75 0.84 -8.36 9.15
CA ALA A 75 0.99 -9.77 9.52
C ALA A 75 -0.31 -10.53 9.30
N LYS A 76 -1.45 -9.88 9.58
CA LYS A 76 -2.77 -10.48 9.44
C LYS A 76 -3.85 -9.42 9.20
N LEU A 77 -4.82 -9.79 8.37
CA LEU A 77 -6.10 -9.13 8.22
C LEU A 77 -7.17 -10.01 8.87
N THR A 78 -8.03 -9.42 9.70
CA THR A 78 -9.16 -10.13 10.32
C THR A 78 -10.45 -9.52 9.81
N LEU A 79 -11.33 -10.33 9.23
CA LEU A 79 -12.66 -9.96 8.74
C LEU A 79 -13.66 -10.90 9.42
N ASP A 80 -14.47 -10.37 10.35
CA ASP A 80 -15.39 -11.16 11.17
C ASP A 80 -14.71 -12.35 11.86
N GLN A 81 -14.96 -13.58 11.39
CA GLN A 81 -14.35 -14.82 11.89
C GLN A 81 -13.22 -15.35 11.00
N ASP A 82 -13.02 -14.73 9.84
CA ASP A 82 -12.00 -15.11 8.87
C ASP A 82 -10.70 -14.34 9.09
N GLU A 83 -9.59 -15.01 8.82
CA GLU A 83 -8.25 -14.43 8.93
C GLU A 83 -7.47 -14.68 7.64
N PHE A 84 -6.73 -13.66 7.21
CA PHE A 84 -5.71 -13.74 6.16
C PHE A 84 -4.35 -13.44 6.76
N VAL A 85 -3.48 -14.44 6.82
CA VAL A 85 -2.14 -14.34 7.38
C VAL A 85 -1.11 -14.13 6.27
N PHE A 86 -0.21 -13.18 6.48
CA PHE A 86 0.83 -12.78 5.53
C PHE A 86 2.15 -13.42 5.97
N ASN A 87 2.67 -14.33 5.15
CA ASN A 87 3.88 -15.09 5.47
C ASN A 87 5.08 -14.48 4.75
N TYR A 88 6.14 -14.17 5.51
CA TYR A 88 7.34 -13.50 5.01
C TYR A 88 8.59 -14.36 5.18
N GLU A 89 9.45 -14.35 4.17
CA GLU A 89 10.84 -14.78 4.29
C GLU A 89 11.74 -13.54 4.37
N GLY A 90 12.27 -13.28 5.56
CA GLY A 90 13.05 -12.07 5.83
C GLY A 90 12.20 -10.82 5.67
N ASN A 91 12.31 -10.17 4.51
CA ASN A 91 11.55 -8.96 4.16
C ASN A 91 10.57 -9.16 3.00
N THR A 92 10.55 -10.32 2.38
CA THR A 92 9.77 -10.61 1.18
C THR A 92 8.50 -11.36 1.56
N LEU A 93 7.35 -10.89 1.09
CA LEU A 93 6.09 -11.63 1.20
C LEU A 93 6.15 -12.85 0.26
N VAL A 94 5.95 -14.05 0.79
CA VAL A 94 6.07 -15.31 0.03
C VAL A 94 4.78 -16.09 -0.09
N SER A 95 3.81 -15.88 0.80
CA SER A 95 2.47 -16.46 0.68
C SER A 95 1.44 -15.73 1.53
N LEU A 96 0.18 -15.95 1.19
CA LEU A 96 -0.96 -15.68 2.05
C LEU A 96 -1.60 -16.99 2.47
N SER A 97 -2.14 -17.06 3.68
CA SER A 97 -2.95 -18.20 4.13
C SER A 97 -4.26 -17.75 4.72
N SER A 98 -5.32 -18.49 4.43
CA SER A 98 -6.63 -18.34 5.07
C SER A 98 -7.01 -19.66 5.71
N GLY A 99 -7.38 -19.64 6.99
CA GLY A 99 -7.66 -20.86 7.76
C GLY A 99 -6.45 -21.77 7.96
N GLN A 100 -6.68 -23.05 8.24
CA GLN A 100 -5.63 -23.94 8.75
C GLN A 100 -4.66 -24.54 7.72
N ASP A 101 -4.95 -24.61 6.41
CA ASP A 101 -4.08 -25.42 5.53
C ASP A 101 -3.85 -24.93 4.09
N GLN A 102 -4.52 -23.88 3.60
CA GLN A 102 -4.31 -23.41 2.21
C GLN A 102 -3.41 -22.17 2.16
N GLN A 103 -2.18 -22.38 1.69
CA GLN A 103 -1.27 -21.29 1.33
C GLN A 103 -1.39 -20.95 -0.16
N ILE A 104 -1.59 -19.68 -0.47
CA ILE A 104 -1.52 -19.14 -1.83
C ILE A 104 -0.16 -18.46 -1.98
N PRO A 105 0.73 -18.95 -2.85
CA PRO A 105 2.06 -18.39 -3.00
C PRO A 105 2.03 -16.99 -3.62
N ILE A 106 2.97 -16.16 -3.17
CA ILE A 106 3.35 -14.89 -3.80
C ILE A 106 4.69 -15.14 -4.50
N THR A 107 4.68 -15.14 -5.83
CA THR A 107 5.90 -15.40 -6.61
C THR A 107 6.57 -14.08 -6.95
N SER A 108 7.82 -13.88 -6.54
CA SER A 108 8.62 -12.73 -6.99
C SER A 108 9.01 -12.90 -8.46
N LEU A 109 8.85 -11.84 -9.26
CA LEU A 109 9.28 -11.75 -10.65
C LEU A 109 10.58 -10.93 -10.82
N GLY A 110 11.13 -10.38 -9.73
CA GLY A 110 12.22 -9.39 -9.76
C GLY A 110 11.72 -7.94 -9.76
N ASP A 111 12.59 -6.97 -9.47
CA ASP A 111 12.31 -5.53 -9.57
C ASP A 111 11.00 -5.05 -8.89
N ASN A 112 10.70 -5.55 -7.69
CA ASN A 112 9.45 -5.29 -6.96
C ASN A 112 8.18 -5.70 -7.71
N ALA A 113 8.29 -6.62 -8.68
CA ALA A 113 7.17 -7.28 -9.33
C ALA A 113 6.91 -8.66 -8.73
N PHE A 114 5.63 -9.02 -8.65
CA PHE A 114 5.13 -10.21 -7.99
C PHE A 114 3.94 -10.78 -8.75
N THR A 115 3.58 -12.03 -8.47
CA THR A 115 2.28 -12.60 -8.84
C THR A 115 1.56 -13.16 -7.63
N TYR A 116 0.24 -12.97 -7.61
CA TYR A 116 -0.67 -13.57 -6.63
C TYR A 116 -1.84 -14.21 -7.37
N ALA A 117 -2.08 -15.51 -7.18
CA ALA A 117 -3.13 -16.26 -7.88
C ALA A 117 -3.12 -16.04 -9.42
N GLY A 118 -1.92 -15.91 -10.01
CA GLY A 118 -1.74 -15.64 -11.44
C GLY A 118 -1.91 -14.18 -11.87
N VAL A 119 -2.32 -13.28 -10.96
CA VAL A 119 -2.43 -11.84 -11.22
C VAL A 119 -1.08 -11.16 -10.95
N PRO A 120 -0.43 -10.56 -11.97
CA PRO A 120 0.81 -9.83 -11.76
C PRO A 120 0.55 -8.46 -11.14
N PHE A 121 1.48 -8.00 -10.31
CA PHE A 121 1.50 -6.61 -9.83
C PHE A 121 2.94 -6.18 -9.58
N SER A 122 3.18 -4.88 -9.55
CA SER A 122 4.49 -4.32 -9.20
C SER A 122 4.36 -3.01 -8.45
N ARG A 123 5.37 -2.69 -7.65
CA ARG A 123 5.41 -1.46 -6.84
C ARG A 123 6.61 -0.59 -7.22
N ASN A 124 6.45 0.72 -7.14
CA ASN A 124 7.55 1.66 -7.31
C ASN A 124 8.36 1.78 -6.00
N SER A 125 9.41 2.62 -6.01
CA SER A 125 10.33 2.77 -4.87
C SER A 125 9.70 3.36 -3.60
N VAL A 126 8.52 3.99 -3.69
CA VAL A 126 7.79 4.51 -2.51
C VAL A 126 6.68 3.56 -2.04
N GLY A 127 6.53 2.40 -2.70
CA GLY A 127 5.54 1.38 -2.36
C GLY A 127 4.20 1.55 -3.07
N ASP A 128 4.05 2.53 -3.96
CA ASP A 128 2.82 2.71 -4.73
C ASP A 128 2.76 1.73 -5.91
N TRP A 129 1.57 1.49 -6.46
CA TRP A 129 1.42 0.64 -7.64
C TRP A 129 2.23 1.18 -8.82
N SER A 130 3.05 0.34 -9.44
CA SER A 130 3.57 0.57 -10.79
C SER A 130 2.65 -0.10 -11.81
N THR A 131 2.27 -1.34 -11.53
CA THR A 131 1.26 -2.10 -12.28
C THR A 131 0.39 -2.93 -11.36
N LEU A 132 -0.85 -3.18 -11.78
CA LEU A 132 -1.76 -4.16 -11.17
C LEU A 132 -2.57 -4.81 -12.29
N SER A 133 -2.40 -6.12 -12.48
CA SER A 133 -2.91 -6.83 -13.65
C SER A 133 -2.43 -6.15 -14.94
N ILE A 134 -3.36 -5.74 -15.81
CA ILE A 134 -3.09 -5.02 -17.07
C ILE A 134 -2.97 -3.50 -16.89
N ALA A 135 -3.27 -2.97 -15.69
CA ALA A 135 -3.23 -1.54 -15.43
C ALA A 135 -1.80 -1.09 -15.09
N SER A 136 -1.39 0.07 -15.62
CA SER A 136 -0.19 0.80 -15.24
C SER A 136 -0.53 2.17 -14.67
N TYR A 137 0.33 2.66 -13.78
CA TYR A 137 0.08 3.88 -13.02
C TYR A 137 1.08 4.96 -13.38
N THR A 138 0.58 6.17 -13.61
CA THR A 138 1.42 7.37 -13.75
C THR A 138 1.18 8.31 -12.57
N TYR A 139 2.25 8.92 -12.09
CA TYR A 139 2.23 9.83 -10.95
C TYR A 139 2.78 11.20 -11.37
N LYS A 140 2.27 12.24 -10.71
CA LYS A 140 2.82 13.61 -10.78
C LYS A 140 3.38 14.04 -9.42
N SER A 141 4.01 15.22 -9.38
CA SER A 141 4.41 15.83 -8.12
C SER A 141 3.21 16.08 -7.21
N GLY A 142 3.43 16.00 -5.90
CA GLY A 142 2.40 16.18 -4.88
C GLY A 142 2.11 14.91 -4.07
N LYS A 143 1.24 15.07 -3.06
CA LYS A 143 0.84 14.00 -2.14
C LYS A 143 -0.33 13.21 -2.72
N GLY A 144 -0.29 11.88 -2.58
CA GLY A 144 -1.45 11.00 -2.80
C GLY A 144 -2.39 11.01 -1.59
N VAL A 145 -3.49 10.25 -1.69
CA VAL A 145 -4.53 10.20 -0.63
C VAL A 145 -3.95 9.69 0.69
N PHE A 146 -3.00 8.75 0.65
CA PHE A 146 -2.40 8.10 1.81
C PHE A 146 -0.94 8.54 2.04
N ALA A 147 -0.56 9.73 1.57
CA ALA A 147 0.82 10.23 1.64
C ALA A 147 1.40 10.27 3.07
N ASN A 148 0.56 10.50 4.07
CA ASN A 148 0.98 10.61 5.47
C ASN A 148 0.69 9.31 6.27
N VAL A 149 0.34 8.21 5.61
CA VAL A 149 0.09 6.91 6.26
C VAL A 149 1.36 6.08 6.28
N ARG A 150 1.76 5.64 7.48
CA ARG A 150 3.00 4.87 7.66
C ARG A 150 2.81 3.43 7.26
N HIS A 151 3.88 2.84 6.72
CA HIS A 151 3.93 1.43 6.31
C HIS A 151 2.71 0.97 5.49
N LEU A 152 2.15 1.87 4.65
CA LEU A 152 1.04 1.56 3.75
C LEU A 152 1.40 0.36 2.88
N ASP A 153 0.65 -0.73 3.04
CA ASP A 153 0.73 -1.90 2.17
C ASP A 153 -0.49 -1.91 1.24
N LEU A 154 -0.29 -1.42 0.01
CA LEU A 154 -1.36 -1.34 -0.98
C LEU A 154 -1.91 -2.71 -1.38
N PHE A 155 -1.09 -3.77 -1.31
CA PHE A 155 -1.56 -5.11 -1.63
C PHE A 155 -2.50 -5.62 -0.53
N ALA A 156 -2.15 -5.41 0.74
CA ALA A 156 -3.05 -5.74 1.85
C ALA A 156 -4.37 -4.95 1.78
N LEU A 157 -4.30 -3.65 1.47
CA LEU A 157 -5.52 -2.84 1.31
C LEU A 157 -6.36 -3.30 0.11
N TYR A 158 -5.75 -3.63 -1.03
CA TYR A 158 -6.44 -4.13 -2.21
C TYR A 158 -7.18 -5.45 -1.98
N LEU A 159 -6.65 -6.32 -1.12
CA LEU A 159 -7.31 -7.60 -0.79
C LEU A 159 -8.65 -7.44 -0.07
N VAL A 160 -8.86 -6.31 0.61
CA VAL A 160 -10.07 -6.06 1.41
C VAL A 160 -10.92 -4.92 0.87
N ASP A 161 -10.31 -4.00 0.12
CA ASP A 161 -11.00 -2.99 -0.69
C ASP A 161 -10.49 -3.07 -2.13
N ASN A 162 -11.22 -3.80 -2.97
CA ASN A 162 -10.86 -3.94 -4.38
C ASN A 162 -10.98 -2.63 -5.16
N GLN A 163 -11.48 -1.53 -4.57
CA GLN A 163 -11.50 -0.20 -5.20
C GLN A 163 -10.31 0.66 -4.81
N SER A 164 -9.56 0.27 -3.78
CA SER A 164 -8.38 1.01 -3.31
C SER A 164 -7.33 1.20 -4.39
N TYR A 165 -7.22 0.30 -5.37
CA TYR A 165 -6.29 0.47 -6.49
C TYR A 165 -6.52 1.78 -7.27
N LEU A 166 -7.73 2.34 -7.25
CA LEU A 166 -8.04 3.57 -7.99
C LEU A 166 -7.51 4.83 -7.31
N TYR A 167 -7.39 4.84 -5.99
CA TYR A 167 -7.13 6.07 -5.23
C TYR A 167 -5.98 5.96 -4.22
N ALA A 168 -5.72 4.77 -3.67
CA ALA A 168 -4.76 4.57 -2.61
C ALA A 168 -3.33 4.69 -3.12
N SER A 169 -2.62 5.70 -2.62
CA SER A 169 -1.26 6.03 -3.05
C SER A 169 -0.62 7.03 -2.08
N LYS A 170 0.71 6.99 -1.98
CA LYS A 170 1.54 8.00 -1.33
C LYS A 170 1.85 9.19 -2.25
N LYS A 171 1.99 8.95 -3.55
CA LYS A 171 2.19 9.98 -4.58
C LYS A 171 0.90 10.29 -5.31
N ARG A 172 0.79 11.50 -5.84
CA ARG A 172 -0.39 11.93 -6.59
C ARG A 172 -0.52 11.14 -7.90
N ILE A 173 -1.49 10.23 -7.97
CA ILE A 173 -1.88 9.57 -9.21
C ILE A 173 -2.30 10.65 -10.22
N SER A 174 -1.84 10.54 -11.46
CA SER A 174 -2.23 11.41 -12.56
C SER A 174 -3.01 10.69 -13.65
N ALA A 175 -2.74 9.39 -13.85
CA ALA A 175 -3.47 8.58 -14.81
C ALA A 175 -3.29 7.08 -14.52
N LEU A 176 -4.28 6.29 -14.93
CA LEU A 176 -4.18 4.84 -15.08
C LEU A 176 -4.24 4.52 -16.57
N SER A 177 -3.44 3.57 -17.04
CA SER A 177 -3.48 3.10 -18.43
C SER A 177 -3.70 1.59 -18.47
N GLY A 178 -4.45 1.10 -19.46
CA GLY A 178 -4.74 -0.33 -19.63
C GLY A 178 -5.41 -0.55 -20.98
N GLU A 179 -5.14 -1.70 -21.61
CA GLU A 179 -5.74 -2.08 -22.91
C GLU A 179 -5.53 -1.03 -24.02
N GLY A 180 -4.40 -0.33 -23.99
CA GLY A 180 -4.08 0.73 -24.96
C GLY A 180 -4.80 2.06 -24.71
N GLN A 181 -5.59 2.18 -23.64
CA GLN A 181 -6.25 3.42 -23.24
C GLN A 181 -5.55 4.05 -22.03
N THR A 182 -5.71 5.37 -21.88
CA THR A 182 -5.23 6.13 -20.72
C THR A 182 -6.37 6.93 -20.15
N TYR A 183 -6.60 6.76 -18.85
CA TYR A 183 -7.68 7.36 -18.10
C TYR A 183 -7.08 8.38 -17.13
N PRO A 184 -7.34 9.68 -17.32
CA PRO A 184 -6.80 10.70 -16.43
C PRO A 184 -7.45 10.57 -15.03
N PHE A 185 -6.62 10.69 -14.00
CA PHE A 185 -7.07 10.79 -12.61
C PHE A 185 -7.11 12.27 -12.22
N LEU A 186 -8.29 12.86 -12.28
CA LEU A 186 -8.51 14.29 -12.13
C LEU A 186 -8.74 14.65 -10.66
N ALA A 187 -7.65 14.71 -9.89
CA ALA A 187 -7.70 15.09 -8.48
C ALA A 187 -7.67 16.61 -8.27
N SER A 188 -8.56 17.12 -7.41
CA SER A 188 -8.51 18.48 -6.87
C SER A 188 -7.54 18.55 -5.69
N ASP A 189 -7.09 19.75 -5.34
CA ASP A 189 -6.28 19.98 -4.14
C ASP A 189 -7.16 20.35 -2.96
N GLY A 190 -6.88 19.72 -1.83
CA GLY A 190 -7.47 19.97 -0.53
C GLY A 190 -6.42 20.46 0.48
N GLN A 191 -6.75 20.26 1.76
CA GLN A 191 -5.90 20.69 2.87
C GLN A 191 -4.50 20.05 2.79
N SER A 192 -3.48 20.84 3.11
CA SER A 192 -2.09 20.35 3.21
C SER A 192 -1.54 19.68 1.94
N GLY A 193 -2.08 20.03 0.77
CA GLY A 193 -1.69 19.50 -0.54
C GLY A 193 -2.11 18.06 -0.80
N LEU A 194 -3.05 17.53 0.00
CA LEU A 194 -3.70 16.23 -0.20
C LEU A 194 -4.87 16.37 -1.18
N PRO A 195 -5.29 15.30 -1.88
CA PRO A 195 -6.49 15.33 -2.72
C PRO A 195 -7.77 15.61 -1.93
N ALA A 196 -8.66 16.51 -2.40
CA ALA A 196 -9.99 16.65 -1.78
C ALA A 196 -11.04 15.77 -2.50
N THR A 197 -11.01 15.79 -3.83
CA THR A 197 -11.83 14.94 -4.69
C THR A 197 -10.99 14.38 -5.83
N ALA A 198 -11.45 13.32 -6.49
CA ALA A 198 -10.87 12.86 -7.74
C ALA A 198 -11.93 12.26 -8.67
N ASN A 199 -11.72 12.39 -9.98
CA ASN A 199 -12.55 11.73 -10.98
C ASN A 199 -11.70 10.80 -11.85
N ILE A 200 -12.20 9.58 -12.06
CA ILE A 200 -11.62 8.62 -13.00
C ILE A 200 -12.71 7.67 -13.48
N PHE A 201 -12.68 7.31 -14.77
CA PHE A 201 -13.77 6.58 -15.43
C PHE A 201 -15.10 7.35 -15.28
N ASP A 202 -16.12 6.70 -14.71
CA ASP A 202 -17.42 7.24 -14.36
C ASP A 202 -17.59 7.40 -12.84
N ARG A 203 -16.48 7.51 -12.10
CA ARG A 203 -16.47 7.57 -10.64
C ARG A 203 -15.94 8.88 -10.11
N THR A 204 -16.64 9.39 -9.10
CA THR A 204 -16.20 10.53 -8.30
C THR A 204 -15.79 10.03 -6.92
N PHE A 205 -14.59 10.38 -6.48
CA PHE A 205 -14.10 10.13 -5.14
C PHE A 205 -14.10 11.42 -4.32
N THR A 206 -14.51 11.34 -3.06
CA THR A 206 -14.40 12.39 -2.05
C THR A 206 -13.58 11.88 -0.89
N PHE A 207 -12.60 12.67 -0.44
CA PHE A 207 -11.67 12.29 0.61
C PHE A 207 -11.84 13.24 1.81
N THR A 208 -12.07 12.66 2.99
CA THR A 208 -12.10 13.42 4.26
C THR A 208 -10.91 12.99 5.10
N TYR A 209 -10.28 13.94 5.80
CA TYR A 209 -9.06 13.72 6.57
C TYR A 209 -9.25 13.99 8.06
N LEU A 210 -8.51 13.26 8.90
CA LEU A 210 -8.32 13.58 10.32
C LEU A 210 -7.34 14.75 10.40
N GLU A 211 -7.74 15.86 11.02
CA GLU A 211 -6.85 17.00 11.28
C GLU A 211 -5.76 16.70 12.32
#